data_AF-A0A963B3E2-F1
#
_entry.id   AF-A0A963B3E2-F1
#
_cell.length_a   1.000
_cell.length_b   1.000
_cell.length_c   1.000
_cell.angle_alpha   90.00
_cell.angle_beta   90.00
_cell.angle_gamma   90.00
#
_symmetry.space_group_name_H-M   'P 1'
#
loop_
_entity.id
_entity.type
_entity.pdbx_description
1 polymer ?
#
loop_
_entity_poly.entity_id
_entity_poly.type
_entity_poly.pdbx_seq_one_letter_code
_entity_poly.pdbx_strand_id
1 'polypeptide(L)'
;SNAGVKQFAISETQKFGHMTYFFNGNNSGQFASETWKEIPSDICPFEQAPRMKADEITDETVRAIESGEYRFIRLNYPNGDMVGHTGVFAAVKVAVEAVDEGLGRLMAAVQKAEGILVCSADHGNSDDMCEVDKRTGELKLDDEGRYLPKTAHSLNPVPAVIYDPSNAANARSAQLKDPGIANLAATCITLLGFIPPKDYTPSLVQVGPDS
;
A
#
# COMPACT_ATOMS: atom_id res chain seq x y z
N SER A 1 18.70 -4.51 -3.57
CA SER A 1 19.56 -5.56 -4.12
C SER A 1 21.04 -5.44 -3.76
N ASN A 2 21.75 -4.35 -4.11
CA ASN A 2 23.21 -4.25 -3.91
C ASN A 2 23.69 -4.43 -2.45
N ALA A 3 22.84 -4.10 -1.47
CA ALA A 3 23.11 -4.31 -0.04
C ALA A 3 22.89 -5.76 0.44
N GLY A 4 22.58 -6.71 -0.46
CA GLY A 4 22.33 -8.12 -0.12
C GLY A 4 21.03 -8.40 0.67
N VAL A 5 20.20 -7.38 0.88
CA VAL A 5 18.90 -7.49 1.58
C VAL A 5 17.95 -8.34 0.76
N LYS A 6 17.58 -9.52 1.27
CA LYS A 6 16.53 -10.38 0.69
C LYS A 6 15.16 -9.69 0.76
N GLN A 7 14.42 -9.75 -0.34
CA GLN A 7 13.18 -9.01 -0.56
C GLN A 7 12.06 -9.92 -1.02
N PHE A 8 10.84 -9.70 -0.53
CA PHE A 8 9.63 -10.36 -1.04
C PHE A 8 8.68 -9.32 -1.64
N ALA A 9 8.14 -9.62 -2.82
CA ALA A 9 7.17 -8.78 -3.51
C ALA A 9 5.92 -9.58 -3.85
N ILE A 10 4.76 -9.09 -3.46
CA ILE A 10 3.50 -9.81 -3.68
C ILE A 10 2.35 -8.88 -4.05
N SER A 11 1.53 -9.33 -4.99
CA SER A 11 0.19 -8.81 -5.26
C SER A 11 -0.55 -9.83 -6.11
N GLU A 12 -1.80 -9.54 -6.44
CA GLU A 12 -2.52 -10.28 -7.47
C GLU A 12 -2.25 -9.73 -8.87
N THR A 13 -2.63 -10.48 -9.90
CA THR A 13 -2.34 -10.19 -11.32
C THR A 13 -2.57 -8.73 -11.71
N GLN A 14 -3.65 -8.10 -11.24
CA GLN A 14 -3.97 -6.70 -11.56
C GLN A 14 -2.88 -5.70 -11.15
N LYS A 15 -2.19 -5.93 -10.02
CA LYS A 15 -1.16 -5.02 -9.50
C LYS A 15 0.20 -5.69 -9.29
N PHE A 16 0.39 -6.92 -9.75
CA PHE A 16 1.68 -7.62 -9.69
C PHE A 16 2.79 -6.83 -10.41
N GLY A 17 2.50 -6.28 -11.58
CA GLY A 17 3.42 -5.37 -12.30
C GLY A 17 3.78 -4.09 -11.51
N HIS A 18 2.89 -3.64 -10.61
CA HIS A 18 3.13 -2.45 -9.79
C HIS A 18 4.15 -2.72 -8.69
N MET A 19 4.14 -3.91 -8.10
CA MET A 19 5.13 -4.35 -7.09
C MET A 19 6.42 -4.90 -7.69
N THR A 20 6.51 -5.04 -9.01
CA THR A 20 7.68 -5.60 -9.71
C THR A 20 8.23 -4.59 -10.71
N TYR A 21 7.65 -4.53 -11.92
CA TYR A 21 8.08 -3.67 -13.01
C TYR A 21 8.13 -2.18 -12.65
N PHE A 22 7.02 -1.60 -12.17
CA PHE A 22 6.97 -0.17 -11.86
C PHE A 22 7.78 0.18 -10.60
N PHE A 23 7.69 -0.64 -9.55
CA PHE A 23 8.49 -0.47 -8.33
C PHE A 23 10.00 -0.45 -8.63
N ASN A 24 10.45 -1.24 -9.61
CA ASN A 24 11.84 -1.31 -10.03
C ASN A 24 12.22 -0.25 -11.08
N GLY A 25 11.42 0.81 -11.26
CA GLY A 25 11.69 1.89 -12.20
C GLY A 25 11.53 1.47 -13.66
N ASN A 26 10.40 0.81 -13.97
CA ASN A 26 10.08 0.29 -15.30
C ASN A 26 11.08 -0.78 -15.78
N ASN A 27 11.56 -1.62 -14.86
CA ASN A 27 12.49 -2.70 -15.13
C ASN A 27 11.84 -4.07 -14.90
N SER A 28 11.70 -4.86 -15.98
CA SER A 28 11.13 -6.21 -15.92
C SER A 28 12.08 -7.26 -15.35
N GLY A 29 13.36 -6.93 -15.17
CA GLY A 29 14.36 -7.85 -14.61
C GLY A 29 14.21 -8.00 -13.11
N GLN A 30 14.00 -9.24 -12.65
CA GLN A 30 14.04 -9.59 -11.24
C GLN A 30 15.48 -9.51 -10.72
N PHE A 31 15.70 -8.79 -9.61
CA PHE A 31 17.01 -8.77 -8.98
C PHE A 31 17.27 -10.07 -8.20
N ALA A 32 18.52 -10.53 -8.13
CA ALA A 32 18.89 -11.79 -7.46
C ALA A 32 18.51 -11.90 -5.97
N SER A 33 18.23 -10.78 -5.31
CA SER A 33 17.78 -10.72 -3.91
C SER A 33 16.26 -10.77 -3.75
N GLU A 34 15.52 -10.75 -4.85
CA GLU A 34 14.05 -10.68 -4.83
C GLU A 34 13.42 -12.06 -5.01
N THR A 35 12.33 -12.27 -4.29
CA THR A 35 11.35 -13.32 -4.57
C THR A 35 10.03 -12.64 -4.89
N TRP A 36 9.42 -12.99 -6.02
CA TRP A 36 8.14 -12.43 -6.45
C TRP A 36 7.06 -13.50 -6.36
N LYS A 37 5.89 -13.11 -5.86
CA LYS A 37 4.70 -13.96 -5.77
C LYS A 37 3.53 -13.25 -6.45
N GLU A 38 3.00 -13.89 -7.48
CA GLU A 38 1.76 -13.46 -8.12
C GLU A 38 0.61 -14.36 -7.64
N ILE A 39 -0.49 -13.75 -7.21
CA ILE A 39 -1.75 -14.43 -6.97
C ILE A 39 -2.67 -14.22 -8.19
N PRO A 40 -3.18 -15.26 -8.85
CA PRO A 40 -4.08 -15.08 -9.97
C PRO A 40 -5.35 -14.32 -9.55
N SER A 41 -5.62 -13.19 -10.18
CA SER A 41 -6.87 -12.44 -9.98
C SER A 41 -8.07 -13.23 -10.52
N ASP A 42 -9.25 -12.99 -9.95
CA ASP A 42 -10.49 -13.53 -10.52
C ASP A 42 -10.81 -12.87 -11.87
N ILE A 43 -11.39 -13.65 -12.78
CA ILE A 43 -11.84 -13.17 -14.08
C ILE A 43 -13.34 -12.85 -13.97
N CYS A 44 -13.64 -11.73 -13.32
CA CYS A 44 -15.00 -11.22 -13.17
C CYS A 44 -15.00 -9.70 -13.02
N PRO A 45 -16.15 -9.02 -13.19
CA PRO A 45 -16.31 -7.65 -12.71
C PRO A 45 -16.02 -7.58 -11.20
N PHE A 46 -15.15 -6.66 -10.78
CA PHE A 46 -14.62 -6.65 -9.41
C PHE A 46 -15.68 -6.36 -8.35
N GLU A 47 -16.77 -5.67 -8.72
CA GLU A 47 -17.91 -5.44 -7.83
C GLU A 47 -18.65 -6.73 -7.44
N GLN A 48 -18.49 -7.81 -8.23
CA GLN A 48 -19.07 -9.13 -7.93
C GLN A 48 -18.19 -9.95 -6.97
N ALA A 49 -16.91 -9.60 -6.86
CA ALA A 49 -15.94 -10.22 -5.95
C ALA A 49 -15.05 -9.15 -5.27
N PRO A 50 -15.63 -8.23 -4.47
CA PRO A 50 -14.93 -7.02 -4.00
C PRO A 50 -13.79 -7.30 -3.00
N ARG A 51 -13.78 -8.48 -2.36
CA ARG A 51 -12.65 -8.93 -1.54
C ARG A 51 -11.41 -9.25 -2.39
N MET A 52 -11.59 -9.46 -3.70
CA MET A 52 -10.53 -9.83 -4.64
C MET A 52 -9.64 -10.93 -4.05
N LYS A 53 -8.31 -10.76 -4.08
CA LYS A 53 -7.36 -11.69 -3.45
C LYS A 53 -6.74 -11.16 -2.17
N ALA A 54 -7.44 -10.28 -1.44
CA ALA A 54 -6.92 -9.70 -0.20
C ALA A 54 -6.56 -10.78 0.84
N ASP A 55 -7.38 -11.82 0.96
CA ASP A 55 -7.17 -12.91 1.92
C ASP A 55 -5.92 -13.73 1.56
N GLU A 56 -5.77 -14.15 0.30
CA GLU A 56 -4.63 -14.93 -0.18
C GLU A 56 -3.32 -14.13 -0.17
N ILE A 57 -3.36 -12.84 -0.54
CA ILE A 57 -2.21 -11.94 -0.41
C ILE A 57 -1.79 -11.86 1.06
N THR A 58 -2.75 -11.64 1.97
CA THR A 58 -2.47 -11.59 3.41
C THR A 58 -1.83 -12.87 3.90
N ASP A 59 -2.38 -14.04 3.55
CA ASP A 59 -1.89 -15.35 3.97
C ASP A 59 -0.42 -15.56 3.58
N GLU A 60 -0.09 -15.27 2.32
CA GLU A 60 1.27 -15.45 1.81
C GLU A 60 2.24 -14.41 2.39
N THR A 61 1.80 -13.17 2.61
CA THR A 61 2.63 -12.17 3.29
C THR A 61 2.90 -12.55 4.75
N VAL A 62 1.90 -13.04 5.48
CA VAL A 62 2.10 -13.53 6.86
C VAL A 62 3.10 -14.68 6.87
N ARG A 63 2.97 -15.65 5.95
CA ARG A 63 3.97 -16.73 5.80
C ARG A 63 5.38 -16.19 5.52
N ALA A 64 5.51 -15.17 4.67
CA ALA A 64 6.80 -14.55 4.37
C ALA A 64 7.41 -13.77 5.55
N ILE A 65 6.57 -13.16 6.39
CA ILE A 65 7.01 -12.53 7.65
C ILE A 65 7.49 -13.60 8.63
N GLU A 66 6.68 -14.63 8.85
CA GLU A 66 6.94 -15.69 9.83
C GLU A 66 8.13 -16.58 9.46
N SER A 67 8.50 -16.67 8.18
CA SER A 67 9.69 -17.42 7.76
C SER A 67 11.01 -16.77 8.20
N GLY A 68 11.01 -15.45 8.44
CA GLY A 68 12.23 -14.70 8.74
C GLY A 68 13.24 -14.62 7.59
N GLU A 69 12.89 -15.10 6.39
CA GLU A 69 13.82 -15.15 5.25
C GLU A 69 14.07 -13.79 4.61
N TYR A 70 13.10 -12.88 4.74
CA TYR A 70 13.09 -11.59 4.06
C TYR A 70 13.25 -10.46 5.07
N ARG A 71 14.17 -9.54 4.77
CA ARG A 71 14.34 -8.32 5.57
C ARG A 71 13.49 -7.16 5.06
N PHE A 72 12.99 -7.23 3.82
CA PHE A 72 12.09 -6.24 3.25
C PHE A 72 10.95 -6.95 2.50
N ILE A 73 9.72 -6.64 2.86
CA ILE A 73 8.52 -7.19 2.22
C ILE A 73 7.68 -6.03 1.70
N ARG A 74 7.30 -6.10 0.43
CA ARG A 74 6.41 -5.13 -0.21
C ARG A 74 5.18 -5.85 -0.75
N LEU A 75 4.02 -5.26 -0.53
CA LEU A 75 2.74 -5.82 -0.93
C LEU A 75 1.82 -4.73 -1.50
N ASN A 76 0.88 -5.13 -2.34
CA ASN A 76 -0.20 -4.26 -2.80
C ASN A 76 -1.55 -4.97 -2.70
N TYR A 77 -2.52 -4.29 -2.08
CA TYR A 77 -3.94 -4.62 -2.15
C TYR A 77 -4.62 -3.76 -3.22
N PRO A 78 -5.13 -4.33 -4.33
CA PRO A 78 -5.75 -3.55 -5.39
C PRO A 78 -7.17 -3.07 -5.05
N ASN A 79 -7.78 -3.64 -4.02
CA ASN A 79 -9.21 -3.57 -3.70
C ASN A 79 -9.82 -2.17 -3.83
N GLY A 80 -9.27 -1.18 -3.12
CA GLY A 80 -9.81 0.19 -3.12
C GLY A 80 -9.80 0.84 -4.50
N ASP A 81 -8.82 0.50 -5.33
CA ASP A 81 -8.68 1.07 -6.68
C ASP A 81 -9.55 0.31 -7.70
N MET A 82 -9.34 -0.99 -7.80
CA MET A 82 -10.00 -1.82 -8.82
C MET A 82 -11.51 -1.88 -8.63
N VAL A 83 -11.98 -1.93 -7.37
CA VAL A 83 -13.42 -1.88 -7.06
C VAL A 83 -13.92 -0.43 -7.09
N GLY A 84 -13.10 0.56 -6.73
CA GLY A 84 -13.42 1.98 -6.85
C GLY A 84 -13.79 2.40 -8.28
N HIS A 85 -13.06 1.88 -9.27
CA HIS A 85 -13.36 2.09 -10.69
C HIS A 85 -14.73 1.59 -11.15
N THR A 86 -15.39 0.72 -10.39
CA THR A 86 -16.74 0.23 -10.71
C THR A 86 -17.84 1.24 -10.35
N GLY A 87 -17.56 2.17 -9.43
CA GLY A 87 -18.55 3.12 -8.91
C GLY A 87 -19.62 2.50 -7.99
N VAL A 88 -19.55 1.18 -7.70
CA VAL A 88 -20.53 0.49 -6.87
C VAL A 88 -20.16 0.64 -5.40
N PHE A 89 -20.66 1.69 -4.74
CA PHE A 89 -20.31 2.05 -3.37
C PHE A 89 -20.38 0.88 -2.36
N ALA A 90 -21.44 0.06 -2.44
CA ALA A 90 -21.59 -1.09 -1.54
C ALA A 90 -20.46 -2.12 -1.71
N ALA A 91 -20.00 -2.34 -2.95
CA ALA A 91 -18.88 -3.23 -3.22
C ALA A 91 -17.55 -2.60 -2.76
N VAL A 92 -17.35 -1.29 -2.99
CA VAL A 92 -16.16 -0.55 -2.52
C VAL A 92 -16.02 -0.64 -1.00
N LYS A 93 -17.13 -0.54 -0.26
CA LYS A 93 -17.11 -0.71 1.20
C LYS A 93 -16.55 -2.09 1.60
N VAL A 94 -17.04 -3.16 0.99
CA VAL A 94 -16.53 -4.53 1.26
C VAL A 94 -15.06 -4.66 0.86
N ALA A 95 -14.65 -4.01 -0.23
CA ALA A 95 -13.27 -4.00 -0.70
C ALA A 95 -12.31 -3.37 0.32
N VAL A 96 -12.69 -2.22 0.90
CA VAL A 96 -11.91 -1.54 1.93
C VAL A 96 -11.92 -2.31 3.25
N GLU A 97 -13.05 -2.90 3.65
CA GLU A 97 -13.15 -3.77 4.83
C GLU A 97 -12.21 -4.98 4.73
N ALA A 98 -12.10 -5.60 3.55
CA ALA A 98 -11.16 -6.71 3.34
C ALA A 98 -9.69 -6.30 3.51
N VAL A 99 -9.32 -5.08 3.07
CA VAL A 99 -7.98 -4.53 3.27
C VAL A 99 -7.70 -4.25 4.74
N ASP A 100 -8.67 -3.70 5.48
CA ASP A 100 -8.55 -3.42 6.91
C ASP A 100 -8.37 -4.72 7.73
N GLU A 101 -9.17 -5.76 7.42
CA GLU A 101 -9.01 -7.09 8.01
C GLU A 101 -7.62 -7.68 7.73
N GLY A 102 -7.16 -7.61 6.48
CA GLY A 102 -5.82 -8.05 6.09
C GLY A 102 -4.71 -7.28 6.82
N LEU A 103 -4.85 -5.96 6.94
CA LEU A 103 -3.93 -5.09 7.66
C LEU A 103 -3.83 -5.48 9.14
N GLY A 104 -4.94 -5.77 9.81
CA GLY A 104 -4.95 -6.24 11.19
C GLY A 104 -4.16 -7.54 11.38
N ARG A 105 -4.28 -8.49 10.43
CA ARG A 105 -3.51 -9.74 10.44
C ARG A 105 -2.01 -9.49 10.22
N LEU A 106 -1.67 -8.57 9.30
CA LEU A 106 -0.28 -8.18 9.05
C LEU A 106 0.35 -7.50 10.26
N MET A 107 -0.36 -6.58 10.92
CA MET A 107 0.12 -5.93 12.15
C MET A 107 0.46 -6.94 13.23
N ALA A 108 -0.39 -7.96 13.44
CA ALA A 108 -0.13 -9.01 14.41
C ALA A 108 1.12 -9.85 14.05
N ALA A 109 1.33 -10.17 12.77
CA ALA A 109 2.51 -10.90 12.32
C ALA A 109 3.79 -10.06 12.46
N VAL A 110 3.74 -8.78 12.05
CA VAL A 110 4.86 -7.82 12.19
C VAL A 110 5.24 -7.64 13.65
N GLN A 111 4.25 -7.51 14.55
CA GLN A 111 4.50 -7.38 15.98
C GLN A 111 5.23 -8.61 16.54
N LYS A 112 4.81 -9.83 16.18
CA LYS A 112 5.47 -11.07 16.60
C LYS A 112 6.91 -11.19 16.07
N ALA A 113 7.16 -10.67 14.87
CA ALA A 113 8.47 -10.66 14.24
C ALA A 113 9.36 -9.49 14.70
N GLU A 114 8.88 -8.64 15.63
CA GLU A 114 9.55 -7.41 16.07
C GLU A 114 9.92 -6.47 14.90
N GLY A 115 9.17 -6.57 13.79
CA GLY A 115 9.38 -5.80 12.58
C GLY A 115 8.70 -4.44 12.60
N ILE A 116 8.81 -3.71 11.48
CA ILE A 116 8.19 -2.40 11.28
C ILE A 116 7.32 -2.45 10.03
N LEU A 117 6.09 -1.95 10.13
CA LEU A 117 5.16 -1.81 9.02
C LEU A 117 5.10 -0.36 8.56
N VAL A 118 5.27 -0.13 7.26
CA VAL A 118 5.01 1.16 6.60
C VAL A 118 3.80 0.97 5.69
N CYS A 119 2.69 1.63 6.04
CA CYS A 119 1.43 1.55 5.29
C CYS A 119 1.14 2.88 4.60
N SER A 120 0.90 2.82 3.29
CA SER A 120 0.60 4.00 2.46
C SER A 120 -0.22 3.60 1.24
N ALA A 121 -0.55 4.58 0.39
CA ALA A 121 -1.20 4.37 -0.91
C ALA A 121 -0.45 5.14 -2.00
N ASP A 122 -0.60 4.72 -3.25
CA ASP A 122 -0.01 5.36 -4.43
C ASP A 122 -0.88 6.52 -4.97
N HIS A 123 -2.19 6.46 -4.76
CA HIS A 123 -3.14 7.53 -5.03
C HIS A 123 -4.48 7.27 -4.32
N GLY A 124 -5.41 8.23 -4.41
CA GLY A 124 -6.80 8.03 -3.98
C GLY A 124 -7.71 7.48 -5.09
N ASN A 125 -8.81 6.84 -4.70
CA ASN A 125 -9.90 6.35 -5.54
C ASN A 125 -11.15 6.13 -4.64
N SER A 126 -11.15 5.06 -3.84
CA SER A 126 -12.28 4.66 -2.97
C SER A 126 -12.70 5.69 -1.91
N ASP A 127 -11.87 6.69 -1.67
CA ASP A 127 -12.11 7.82 -0.77
C ASP A 127 -13.05 8.90 -1.35
N ASP A 128 -13.31 8.89 -2.65
CA ASP A 128 -14.17 9.88 -3.32
C ASP A 128 -15.05 9.23 -4.40
N MET A 129 -16.19 8.70 -3.97
CA MET A 129 -17.06 7.84 -4.79
C MET A 129 -18.24 8.56 -5.47
N CYS A 130 -18.40 9.86 -5.27
CA CYS A 130 -19.55 10.62 -5.79
C CYS A 130 -19.10 11.87 -6.54
N GLU A 131 -19.79 12.20 -7.64
CA GLU A 131 -19.54 13.48 -8.31
C GLU A 131 -20.05 14.66 -7.47
N VAL A 132 -19.30 15.75 -7.50
CA VAL A 132 -19.68 17.04 -6.90
C VAL A 132 -19.79 18.14 -7.95
N ASP A 133 -20.74 19.05 -7.78
CA ASP A 133 -20.79 20.29 -8.53
C ASP A 133 -19.63 21.19 -8.08
N LYS A 134 -18.74 21.58 -9.00
CA LYS A 134 -17.53 22.34 -8.68
C LYS A 134 -17.80 23.77 -8.18
N ARG A 135 -18.99 24.31 -8.44
CA ARG A 135 -19.38 25.68 -8.05
C ARG A 135 -20.08 25.69 -6.70
N THR A 136 -20.95 24.71 -6.43
CA THR A 136 -21.74 24.66 -5.18
C THR A 136 -21.12 23.75 -4.12
N GLY A 137 -20.32 22.76 -4.52
CA GLY A 137 -19.79 21.72 -3.64
C GLY A 137 -20.81 20.62 -3.30
N GLU A 138 -22.01 20.67 -3.87
CA GLU A 138 -23.07 19.70 -3.59
C GLU A 138 -22.86 18.40 -4.39
N LEU A 139 -23.32 17.29 -3.84
CA LEU A 139 -23.33 16.01 -4.53
C LEU A 139 -24.29 16.05 -5.73
N LYS A 140 -23.82 15.60 -6.88
CA LYS A 140 -24.67 15.49 -8.07
C LYS A 140 -25.58 14.27 -7.96
N LEU A 141 -26.82 14.45 -8.37
CA LEU A 141 -27.84 13.42 -8.43
C LEU A 141 -28.27 13.18 -9.88
N ASP A 142 -28.67 11.95 -10.19
CA ASP A 142 -29.40 11.64 -11.41
C ASP A 142 -30.88 12.06 -11.31
N ASP A 143 -31.64 11.82 -12.39
CA ASP A 143 -33.06 12.18 -12.46
C ASP A 143 -33.92 11.43 -11.43
N GLU A 144 -33.42 10.30 -10.90
CA GLU A 144 -34.06 9.51 -9.85
C GLU A 144 -33.60 9.90 -8.43
N GLY A 145 -32.74 10.92 -8.29
CA GLY A 145 -32.24 11.41 -7.01
C GLY A 145 -31.14 10.54 -6.39
N ARG A 146 -30.48 9.67 -7.17
CA ARG A 146 -29.34 8.85 -6.74
C ARG A 146 -28.02 9.58 -7.03
N TYR A 147 -27.02 9.38 -6.18
CA TYR A 147 -25.70 9.98 -6.40
C TYR A 147 -25.06 9.48 -7.71
N LEU A 148 -24.50 10.39 -8.48
CA LEU A 148 -23.70 10.03 -9.65
C LEU A 148 -22.35 9.46 -9.20
N PRO A 149 -22.00 8.22 -9.59
CA PRO A 149 -20.77 7.59 -9.15
C PRO A 149 -19.56 8.25 -9.79
N LYS A 150 -18.51 8.42 -9.00
CA LYS A 150 -17.19 8.80 -9.50
C LYS A 150 -16.33 7.55 -9.60
N THR A 151 -15.79 7.29 -10.79
CA THR A 151 -14.99 6.09 -11.09
C THR A 151 -13.52 6.41 -11.36
N ALA A 152 -13.12 7.68 -11.29
CA ALA A 152 -11.74 8.11 -11.53
C ALA A 152 -11.01 8.41 -10.21
N HIS A 153 -9.69 8.40 -10.24
CA HIS A 153 -8.85 8.73 -9.08
C HIS A 153 -9.20 10.10 -8.48
N SER A 154 -8.94 10.23 -7.19
CA SER A 154 -9.09 11.49 -6.45
C SER A 154 -7.75 12.25 -6.39
N LEU A 155 -7.82 13.51 -5.98
CA LEU A 155 -6.64 14.33 -5.64
C LEU A 155 -6.41 14.37 -4.12
N ASN A 156 -7.07 13.50 -3.36
CA ASN A 156 -6.93 13.47 -1.92
C ASN A 156 -5.53 12.98 -1.54
N PRO A 157 -4.95 13.50 -0.44
CA PRO A 157 -3.67 13.02 0.06
C PRO A 157 -3.77 11.56 0.52
N VAL A 158 -2.67 10.83 0.39
CA VAL A 158 -2.55 9.44 0.84
C VAL A 158 -1.94 9.35 2.24
N PRO A 159 -2.32 8.35 3.05
CA PRO A 159 -1.72 8.16 4.37
C PRO A 159 -0.26 7.71 4.25
N ALA A 160 0.55 7.99 5.27
CA ALA A 160 1.86 7.38 5.49
C ALA A 160 1.99 7.03 6.97
N VAL A 161 1.58 5.81 7.32
CA VAL A 161 1.54 5.31 8.70
C VAL A 161 2.71 4.38 8.94
N ILE A 162 3.42 4.61 10.05
CA ILE A 162 4.53 3.77 10.48
C ILE A 162 4.14 3.13 11.80
N TYR A 163 4.13 1.80 11.81
CA TYR A 163 3.84 0.98 12.98
C TYR A 163 5.11 0.21 13.36
N ASP A 164 5.77 0.68 14.42
CA ASP A 164 6.96 0.10 15.03
C ASP A 164 6.62 -0.38 16.45
N PRO A 165 6.07 -1.60 16.62
CA PRO A 165 5.66 -2.12 17.92
C PRO A 165 6.84 -2.49 18.82
N SER A 166 8.02 -2.82 18.27
CA SER A 166 9.20 -3.11 19.07
C SER A 166 9.86 -1.83 19.58
N ASN A 167 9.66 -0.71 18.87
CA ASN A 167 10.29 0.58 19.12
C ASN A 167 11.83 0.49 19.16
N ALA A 168 12.40 -0.57 18.57
CA ALA A 168 13.83 -0.83 18.59
C ALA A 168 14.61 0.18 17.75
N ALA A 169 13.99 0.72 16.69
CA ALA A 169 14.56 1.77 15.86
C ALA A 169 14.51 3.15 16.54
N ASN A 170 13.74 3.29 17.62
CA ASN A 170 13.36 4.57 18.22
C ASN A 170 12.85 5.60 17.18
N ALA A 171 12.11 5.14 16.18
CA ALA A 171 11.72 5.99 15.06
C ALA A 171 10.82 7.15 15.51
N ARG A 172 11.10 8.37 15.04
CA ARG A 172 10.26 9.57 15.26
C ARG A 172 10.04 10.32 13.97
N SER A 173 8.90 11.01 13.88
CA SER A 173 8.57 11.86 12.73
C SER A 173 9.64 12.94 12.52
N ALA A 174 10.12 13.07 11.28
CA ALA A 174 11.04 14.11 10.88
C ALA A 174 10.37 15.48 10.67
N GLN A 175 9.04 15.58 10.85
CA GLN A 175 8.25 16.81 10.70
C GLN A 175 8.51 17.58 9.39
N LEU A 176 8.55 16.84 8.27
CA LEU A 176 8.72 17.47 6.96
C LEU A 176 7.52 18.36 6.62
N LYS A 177 7.80 19.50 5.98
CA LYS A 177 6.78 20.51 5.66
C LYS A 177 5.80 20.06 4.56
N ASP A 178 6.29 19.33 3.57
CA ASP A 178 5.52 18.94 2.38
C ASP A 178 5.95 17.52 1.93
N PRO A 179 5.60 16.48 2.70
CA PRO A 179 5.97 15.11 2.36
C PRO A 179 5.11 14.56 1.21
N GLY A 180 5.69 13.65 0.42
CA GLY A 180 4.99 12.90 -0.62
C GLY A 180 5.47 11.45 -0.72
N ILE A 181 4.92 10.71 -1.68
CA ILE A 181 5.21 9.28 -1.87
C ILE A 181 6.70 9.00 -2.10
N ALA A 182 7.42 9.95 -2.73
CA ALA A 182 8.87 9.84 -2.94
C ALA A 182 9.66 9.64 -1.63
N ASN A 183 9.18 10.18 -0.51
CA ASN A 183 9.83 10.06 0.79
C ASN A 183 9.79 8.63 1.35
N LEU A 184 8.88 7.77 0.89
CA LEU A 184 8.71 6.40 1.41
C LEU A 184 9.94 5.53 1.15
N ALA A 185 10.62 5.71 0.00
CA ALA A 185 11.82 4.93 -0.31
C ALA A 185 12.94 5.18 0.72
N ALA A 186 13.25 6.45 1.02
CA ALA A 186 14.22 6.82 2.04
C ALA A 186 13.77 6.41 3.45
N THR A 187 12.47 6.47 3.72
CA THR A 187 11.86 6.03 4.99
C THR A 187 12.11 4.53 5.23
N CYS A 188 11.80 3.68 4.26
CA CYS A 188 12.04 2.24 4.35
C CYS A 188 13.54 1.92 4.48
N ILE A 189 14.41 2.59 3.72
CA ILE A 189 15.88 2.38 3.81
C ILE A 189 16.39 2.74 5.22
N THR A 190 15.92 3.86 5.78
CA THR A 190 16.28 4.31 7.12
C THR A 190 15.83 3.30 8.18
N LEU A 191 14.59 2.84 8.11
CA LEU A 191 14.03 1.85 9.04
C LEU A 191 14.70 0.46 8.93
N LEU A 192 15.29 0.14 7.77
CA LEU A 192 16.10 -1.07 7.61
C LEU A 192 17.52 -0.97 8.22
N GLY A 193 17.89 0.22 8.72
CA GLY A 193 19.19 0.51 9.33
C GLY A 193 20.26 0.94 8.34
N PHE A 194 19.87 1.43 7.15
CA PHE A 194 20.80 1.90 6.12
C PHE A 194 20.71 3.42 5.93
N ILE A 195 21.74 3.99 5.33
CA ILE A 195 21.77 5.40 4.93
C ILE A 195 21.14 5.51 3.52
N PRO A 196 20.06 6.28 3.34
CA PRO A 196 19.50 6.54 2.01
C PRO A 196 20.52 7.19 1.05
N PRO A 197 20.45 6.91 -0.27
CA PRO A 197 21.22 7.64 -1.26
C PRO A 197 21.00 9.16 -1.17
N LYS A 198 22.05 9.95 -1.45
CA LYS A 198 22.04 11.41 -1.25
C LYS A 198 21.04 12.16 -2.13
N ASP A 199 20.68 11.57 -3.26
CA ASP A 199 19.76 12.10 -4.27
C ASP A 199 18.29 11.74 -3.99
N TYR A 200 18.00 10.98 -2.93
CA TYR A 200 16.63 10.64 -2.55
C TYR A 200 16.01 11.79 -1.75
N THR A 201 14.70 11.96 -1.86
CA THR A 201 13.96 12.82 -0.92
C THR A 201 14.16 12.34 0.52
N PRO A 202 14.19 13.25 1.51
CA PRO A 202 14.47 12.89 2.90
C PRO A 202 13.45 11.90 3.48
N SER A 203 13.90 11.07 4.42
CA SER A 203 13.03 10.14 5.16
C SER A 203 11.94 10.88 5.94
N LEU A 204 10.76 10.28 6.08
CA LEU A 204 9.67 10.75 6.93
C LEU A 204 9.99 10.58 8.43
N VAL A 205 11.01 9.78 8.75
CA VAL A 205 11.43 9.50 10.11
C VAL A 205 12.93 9.67 10.31
N GLN A 206 13.29 9.94 11.56
CA GLN A 206 14.63 9.84 12.10
C GLN A 206 14.68 8.63 13.06
N VAL A 207 15.83 7.99 13.18
CA VAL A 207 16.06 6.80 14.03
C VAL A 207 17.32 7.00 14.87
N GLY A 208 17.37 6.39 16.05
CA GLY A 208 18.51 6.49 16.98
C GLY A 208 18.15 7.08 18.35
N PRO A 209 19.10 7.16 19.31
CA PRO A 209 18.82 7.59 20.68
C PRO A 209 18.40 9.06 20.80
N ASP A 210 18.76 9.89 19.82
CA ASP A 210 18.45 11.32 19.77
C ASP A 210 17.22 11.64 18.91
N SER A 211 16.54 10.62 18.35
CA SER A 211 15.31 10.80 17.57
C SER A 211 14.07 10.89 18.44
#